data_AF-A0A7G9XRP9-F1
#
_entry.id   AF-A0A7G9XRP9-F1
#
_cell.length_a   1.000
_cell.length_b   1.000
_cell.length_c   1.000
_cell.angle_alpha   90.00
_cell.angle_beta   90.00
_cell.angle_gamma   90.00
#
_symmetry.space_group_name_H-M   'P 1'
#
loop_
_entity.id
_entity.type
_entity.pdbx_description
1 polymer ?
#
loop_
_entity_poly.entity_id
_entity_poly.type
_entity_poly.pdbx_seq_one_letter_code
_entity_poly.pdbx_strand_id
1 'polypeptide(L)'
;MSDAPLGGRAMALPPGLVRAVARGVVAFLAADAPAIAGLGLAAGVAIATGHTVVAHGAAVLGLALVANAVHELGHVAAYRVLAPHGRVTLECGTLMARIRREPLPRRRDRLVTAAGPLAPLAASVAATPLVTVAPAEVIAGWVLGVAHAVSLALPTADRRAWRAAGPSPAERRAPTLGA
;
A
#
# COMPACT_ATOMS: atom_id res chain seq x y z
N MET A 1 -14.60 -20.68 -7.56
CA MET A 1 -14.30 -19.26 -7.88
C MET A 1 -13.05 -19.28 -8.73
N SER A 2 -13.11 -18.74 -9.95
CA SER A 2 -12.03 -18.82 -10.92
C SER A 2 -10.94 -17.80 -10.57
N ASP A 3 -9.73 -18.29 -10.23
CA ASP A 3 -8.51 -17.48 -10.03
C ASP A 3 -7.91 -17.04 -11.39
N ALA A 4 -8.75 -16.59 -12.33
CA ALA A 4 -8.25 -15.98 -13.55
C ALA A 4 -7.61 -14.62 -13.16
N PRO A 5 -6.29 -14.43 -13.35
CA PRO A 5 -5.62 -13.22 -12.92
C PRO A 5 -6.16 -12.04 -13.74
N LEU A 6 -6.83 -11.11 -13.06
CA LEU A 6 -7.15 -9.81 -13.61
C LEU A 6 -5.84 -9.02 -13.78
N GLY A 7 -5.18 -9.22 -14.93
CA GLY A 7 -4.42 -8.22 -15.69
C GLY A 7 -3.17 -7.55 -15.08
N GLY A 8 -2.73 -7.87 -13.86
CA GLY A 8 -1.52 -7.25 -13.30
C GLY A 8 -0.23 -7.88 -13.83
N ARG A 9 0.60 -7.13 -14.56
CA ARG A 9 1.94 -7.62 -14.98
C ARG A 9 2.88 -7.60 -13.77
N ALA A 10 3.27 -8.79 -13.30
CA ALA A 10 4.25 -8.91 -12.23
C ALA A 10 5.60 -8.31 -12.65
N MET A 11 6.15 -7.43 -11.83
CA MET A 11 7.42 -6.76 -12.09
C MET A 11 8.39 -6.99 -10.94
N ALA A 12 9.59 -7.48 -11.24
CA ALA A 12 10.67 -7.54 -10.26
C ALA A 12 11.13 -6.12 -9.89
N LEU A 13 11.27 -5.85 -8.59
CA LEU A 13 11.81 -4.58 -8.12
C LEU A 13 13.33 -4.66 -8.00
N PRO A 14 14.06 -3.58 -8.35
CA PRO A 14 15.52 -3.55 -8.19
C PRO A 14 15.92 -3.55 -6.71
N PRO A 15 17.16 -3.97 -6.37
CA PRO A 15 17.69 -3.84 -5.02
C PRO A 15 17.82 -2.36 -4.60
N GLY A 16 17.80 -2.13 -3.29
CA GLY A 16 17.90 -0.81 -2.67
C GLY A 16 16.55 -0.08 -2.57
N LEU A 17 16.38 0.70 -1.49
CA LEU A 17 15.12 1.35 -1.12
C LEU A 17 14.63 2.33 -2.20
N VAL A 18 15.46 3.33 -2.53
CA VAL A 18 15.06 4.45 -3.42
C VAL A 18 14.65 3.94 -4.79
N ARG A 19 15.46 3.05 -5.39
CA ARG A 19 15.18 2.50 -6.73
C ARG A 19 13.92 1.64 -6.73
N ALA A 20 13.71 0.83 -5.70
CA ALA A 20 12.52 -0.02 -5.60
C ALA A 20 11.24 0.80 -5.43
N VAL A 21 11.26 1.81 -4.56
CA VAL A 21 10.11 2.70 -4.34
C VAL A 21 9.84 3.52 -5.61
N ALA A 22 10.85 4.11 -6.25
CA ALA A 22 10.67 4.85 -7.50
C ALA A 22 10.07 3.96 -8.60
N ARG A 23 10.57 2.73 -8.76
CA ARG A 23 10.03 1.75 -9.70
C ARG A 23 8.57 1.38 -9.37
N GLY A 24 8.24 1.25 -8.09
CA GLY A 24 6.88 1.02 -7.61
C GLY A 24 5.95 2.18 -7.92
N VAL A 25 6.36 3.42 -7.64
CA VAL A 25 5.60 4.64 -7.95
C VAL A 25 5.29 4.71 -9.44
N VAL A 26 6.28 4.47 -10.31
CA VAL A 26 6.06 4.45 -11.76
C VAL A 26 5.04 3.38 -12.17
N ALA A 27 5.07 2.20 -11.55
CA ALA A 27 4.11 1.13 -11.84
C ALA A 27 2.69 1.50 -11.40
N PHE A 28 2.51 2.11 -10.23
CA PHE A 28 1.21 2.62 -9.78
C PHE A 28 0.69 3.73 -10.69
N LEU A 29 1.54 4.72 -11.02
CA LEU A 29 1.16 5.77 -11.95
C LEU A 29 0.75 5.20 -13.30
N ALA A 30 1.47 4.21 -13.83
CA ALA A 30 1.10 3.58 -15.10
C ALA A 30 -0.23 2.80 -15.02
N ALA A 31 -0.49 2.11 -13.90
CA ALA A 31 -1.71 1.32 -13.71
C ALA A 31 -2.96 2.18 -13.43
N ASP A 32 -2.77 3.28 -12.70
CA ASP A 32 -3.85 4.12 -12.19
C ASP A 32 -4.04 5.43 -12.99
N ALA A 33 -3.11 5.77 -13.91
CA ALA A 33 -3.18 6.99 -14.70
C ALA A 33 -4.55 7.23 -15.36
N PRO A 34 -5.19 6.24 -16.02
CA PRO A 34 -6.52 6.45 -16.61
C PRO A 34 -7.58 6.79 -15.57
N ALA A 35 -7.56 6.11 -14.41
CA ALA A 35 -8.52 6.34 -13.33
C ALA A 35 -8.29 7.70 -12.67
N ILE A 36 -7.04 8.06 -12.38
CA ILE A 36 -6.66 9.37 -11.82
C ILE A 36 -7.04 10.49 -12.78
N ALA A 37 -6.77 10.34 -14.09
CA ALA A 37 -7.13 11.33 -15.10
C ALA A 37 -8.65 11.49 -15.21
N GLY A 38 -9.40 10.38 -15.21
CA GLY A 38 -10.86 10.41 -15.24
C GLY A 38 -11.47 11.09 -14.02
N LEU A 39 -10.97 10.78 -12.82
CA LEU A 39 -11.40 11.41 -11.57
C LEU A 39 -11.02 12.90 -11.52
N GLY A 40 -9.83 13.26 -11.99
CA GLY A 40 -9.38 14.64 -12.08
C GLY A 40 -10.21 15.47 -13.04
N LEU A 41 -10.55 14.91 -14.21
CA LEU A 41 -11.44 15.55 -15.18
C LEU A 41 -12.85 15.72 -14.59
N ALA A 42 -13.41 14.68 -13.96
CA ALA A 42 -14.72 14.75 -13.31
C ALA A 42 -14.76 15.82 -12.21
N ALA A 43 -13.71 15.89 -11.38
CA ALA A 43 -13.57 16.92 -10.35
C ALA A 43 -13.50 18.33 -10.97
N GLY A 44 -12.68 18.51 -12.02
CA GLY A 44 -12.56 19.79 -12.71
C GLY A 44 -13.87 20.27 -13.34
N VAL A 45 -14.60 19.39 -14.01
CA VAL A 45 -15.92 19.69 -14.60
C VAL A 45 -16.94 20.01 -13.51
N ALA A 46 -16.95 19.24 -12.42
CA ALA A 46 -17.84 19.47 -11.29
C ALA A 46 -17.57 20.85 -10.65
N ILE A 47 -16.31 21.24 -10.47
CA ILE A 47 -15.93 22.58 -10.00
C ILE A 47 -16.41 23.65 -10.98
N ALA A 48 -16.12 23.50 -12.27
CA ALA A 48 -16.49 24.48 -13.30
C ALA A 48 -18.01 24.69 -13.43
N THR A 49 -18.81 23.70 -13.06
CA THR A 49 -20.27 23.74 -13.12
C THR A 49 -20.94 23.99 -11.75
N GLY A 50 -20.16 24.21 -10.70
CA GLY A 50 -20.68 24.50 -9.35
C GLY A 50 -21.14 23.29 -8.53
N HIS A 51 -20.86 22.06 -8.98
CA HIS A 51 -21.21 20.81 -8.28
C HIS A 51 -20.12 20.39 -7.28
N THR A 52 -19.90 21.20 -6.24
CA THR A 52 -18.78 21.02 -5.28
C THR A 52 -18.77 19.66 -4.56
N VAL A 53 -19.94 19.14 -4.18
CA VAL A 53 -20.06 17.81 -3.54
C VAL A 53 -19.54 16.70 -4.45
N VAL A 54 -19.82 16.78 -5.76
CA VAL A 54 -19.33 15.80 -6.75
C VAL A 54 -17.80 15.90 -6.89
N ALA A 55 -17.26 17.12 -6.88
CA ALA A 55 -15.82 17.33 -6.94
C ALA A 55 -15.09 16.70 -5.75
N HIS A 56 -15.59 16.89 -4.52
CA HIS A 56 -15.05 16.25 -3.34
C HIS A 56 -15.19 14.73 -3.39
N GLY A 57 -16.33 14.20 -3.87
CA GLY A 57 -16.51 12.76 -4.08
C GLY A 57 -15.45 12.17 -5.01
N ALA A 58 -15.18 12.82 -6.14
CA ALA A 58 -14.12 12.41 -7.06
C ALA A 58 -12.72 12.49 -6.42
N ALA A 59 -12.44 13.55 -5.66
CA ALA A 59 -11.19 13.70 -4.93
C ALA A 59 -10.98 12.60 -3.88
N VAL A 60 -12.02 12.25 -3.11
CA VAL A 60 -11.98 11.16 -2.13
C VAL A 60 -11.73 9.80 -2.78
N LEU A 61 -12.36 9.53 -3.93
CA LEU A 61 -12.06 8.32 -4.70
C LEU A 61 -10.61 8.30 -5.19
N GLY A 62 -10.09 9.45 -5.63
CA GLY A 62 -8.67 9.59 -5.99
C GLY A 62 -7.74 9.32 -4.82
N LEU A 63 -8.07 9.85 -3.63
CA LEU A 63 -7.34 9.57 -2.39
C LEU A 63 -7.35 8.08 -2.03
N ALA A 64 -8.44 7.36 -2.30
CA ALA A 64 -8.50 5.93 -2.06
C ALA A 64 -7.50 5.15 -2.93
N LEU A 65 -7.37 5.51 -4.21
CA LEU A 65 -6.35 4.94 -5.11
C LEU A 65 -4.93 5.24 -4.62
N VAL A 66 -4.67 6.50 -4.23
CA VAL A 66 -3.39 6.91 -3.67
C VAL A 66 -3.08 6.17 -2.37
N ALA A 67 -4.07 6.00 -1.48
CA ALA A 67 -3.90 5.25 -0.24
C ALA A 67 -3.51 3.79 -0.50
N ASN A 68 -4.13 3.14 -1.51
CA ASN A 68 -3.75 1.79 -1.92
C ASN A 68 -2.31 1.72 -2.47
N ALA A 69 -1.89 2.70 -3.27
CA ALA A 69 -0.50 2.78 -3.73
C ALA A 69 0.48 2.98 -2.55
N VAL A 70 0.16 3.89 -1.63
CA VAL A 70 0.96 4.14 -0.42
C VAL A 70 1.04 2.89 0.46
N HIS A 71 -0.04 2.12 0.57
CA HIS A 71 -0.05 0.85 1.30
C HIS A 71 0.99 -0.12 0.75
N GLU A 72 0.96 -0.42 -0.53
CA GLU A 72 1.90 -1.37 -1.12
C GLU A 72 3.34 -0.86 -1.13
N LEU A 73 3.52 0.46 -1.37
CA LEU A 73 4.83 1.09 -1.25
C LEU A 73 5.38 1.02 0.19
N GLY A 74 4.51 1.03 1.20
CA GLY A 74 4.87 0.79 2.60
C GLY A 74 5.48 -0.59 2.81
N HIS A 75 4.90 -1.64 2.21
CA HIS A 75 5.49 -2.99 2.22
C HIS A 75 6.83 -3.02 1.51
N VAL A 76 6.92 -2.43 0.31
CA VAL A 76 8.16 -2.39 -0.48
C VAL A 76 9.28 -1.69 0.30
N ALA A 77 8.97 -0.53 0.88
CA ALA A 77 9.93 0.26 1.64
C ALA A 77 10.45 -0.52 2.86
N ALA A 78 9.55 -1.07 3.67
CA ALA A 78 9.92 -1.85 4.84
C ALA A 78 10.73 -3.11 4.46
N TYR A 79 10.32 -3.82 3.41
CA TYR A 79 11.05 -4.98 2.92
C TYR A 79 12.46 -4.61 2.46
N ARG A 80 12.62 -3.51 1.72
CA ARG A 80 13.92 -3.07 1.23
C ARG A 80 14.85 -2.55 2.32
N VAL A 81 14.31 -2.02 3.41
CA VAL A 81 15.11 -1.69 4.60
C VAL A 81 15.63 -2.96 5.28
N LEU A 82 14.80 -4.00 5.39
CA LEU A 82 15.15 -5.22 6.15
C LEU A 82 15.87 -6.30 5.32
N ALA A 83 15.70 -6.29 4.00
CA ALA A 83 16.31 -7.18 3.03
C ALA A 83 16.66 -6.42 1.74
N PRO A 84 17.71 -5.58 1.75
CA PRO A 84 18.06 -4.69 0.63
C PRO A 84 18.26 -5.40 -0.72
N HIS A 85 18.65 -6.68 -0.69
CA HIS A 85 18.93 -7.51 -1.86
C HIS A 85 18.00 -8.71 -2.01
N GLY A 86 17.00 -8.86 -1.12
CA GLY A 86 16.03 -9.95 -1.22
C GLY A 86 15.17 -9.84 -2.47
N ARG A 87 14.68 -10.96 -2.99
CA ARG A 87 13.79 -10.94 -4.16
C ARG A 87 12.42 -10.44 -3.76
N VAL A 88 11.86 -9.55 -4.58
CA VAL A 88 10.50 -9.02 -4.43
C VAL A 88 9.96 -8.62 -5.79
N THR A 89 8.71 -8.96 -6.02
CA THR A 89 7.94 -8.58 -7.20
C THR A 89 6.70 -7.81 -6.76
N LEU A 90 6.33 -6.82 -7.56
CA LEU A 90 5.11 -6.04 -7.40
C LEU A 90 4.20 -6.33 -8.59
N GLU A 91 2.97 -6.75 -8.30
CA GLU A 91 1.87 -6.83 -9.26
C GLU A 91 1.01 -5.58 -9.03
N CYS A 92 0.77 -4.80 -10.08
CA CYS A 92 -0.09 -3.61 -10.04
C CYS A 92 -1.17 -3.72 -11.11
N GLY A 93 -2.40 -3.40 -10.72
CA GLY A 93 -3.57 -3.16 -11.54
C GLY A 93 -4.45 -2.13 -10.83
N THR A 94 -5.43 -1.58 -11.54
CA THR A 94 -6.14 -0.36 -11.09
C THR A 94 -6.79 -0.47 -9.70
N LEU A 95 -7.31 -1.64 -9.34
CA LEU A 95 -7.94 -1.90 -8.04
C LEU A 95 -7.25 -3.03 -7.26
N MET A 96 -6.14 -3.53 -7.77
CA MET A 96 -5.43 -4.65 -7.17
C MET A 96 -3.94 -4.36 -7.23
N ALA A 97 -3.29 -4.36 -6.08
CA ALA A 97 -1.86 -4.45 -6.05
C ALA A 97 -1.45 -5.53 -5.05
N ARG A 98 -0.30 -6.14 -5.31
CA ARG A 98 0.20 -7.24 -4.50
C ARG A 98 1.70 -7.31 -4.55
N ILE A 99 2.30 -7.31 -3.37
CA ILE A 99 3.70 -7.67 -3.20
C ILE A 99 3.88 -9.18 -3.03
N ARG A 100 4.84 -9.77 -3.75
CA ARG A 100 5.38 -11.11 -3.45
C ARG A 100 6.86 -10.95 -3.11
N ARG A 101 7.32 -11.56 -2.03
CA ARG A 101 8.67 -11.38 -1.51
C ARG A 101 9.21 -12.68 -0.92
N GLU A 102 10.53 -12.78 -0.83
CA GLU A 102 11.15 -13.87 -0.08
C GLU A 102 10.75 -13.78 1.41
N PRO A 103 10.49 -14.92 2.06
CA PRO A 103 10.15 -14.94 3.48
C PRO A 103 11.29 -14.37 4.34
N LEU A 104 10.93 -13.58 5.35
CA LEU A 104 11.86 -13.10 6.37
C LEU A 104 11.67 -13.84 7.70
N PRO A 105 12.62 -13.73 8.65
CA PRO A 105 12.38 -14.16 10.02
C PRO A 105 11.14 -13.49 10.60
N ARG A 106 10.39 -14.24 11.42
CA ARG A 106 9.03 -13.90 11.88
C ARG A 106 8.83 -12.44 12.29
N ARG A 107 9.74 -11.88 13.10
CA ARG A 107 9.64 -10.48 13.57
C ARG A 107 9.73 -9.48 12.42
N ARG A 108 10.72 -9.65 11.54
CA ARG A 108 10.93 -8.79 10.36
C ARG A 108 9.79 -8.94 9.38
N ASP A 109 9.34 -10.17 9.17
CA ASP A 109 8.25 -10.47 8.25
C ASP A 109 6.94 -9.79 8.68
N ARG A 110 6.63 -9.84 9.97
CA ARG A 110 5.52 -9.09 10.57
C ARG A 110 5.66 -7.59 10.39
N LEU A 111 6.83 -7.01 10.68
CA LEU A 111 7.06 -5.58 10.47
C LEU A 111 6.77 -5.16 9.02
N VAL A 112 7.25 -5.91 8.03
CA VAL A 112 6.93 -5.64 6.63
C VAL A 112 5.43 -5.73 6.39
N THR A 113 4.76 -6.75 6.92
CA THR A 113 3.30 -6.92 6.76
C THR A 113 2.47 -5.84 7.48
N ALA A 114 2.93 -5.25 8.58
CA ALA A 114 2.23 -4.10 9.16
C ALA A 114 2.53 -2.78 8.44
N ALA A 115 3.71 -2.65 7.84
CA ALA A 115 4.13 -1.40 7.22
C ALA A 115 3.18 -0.93 6.12
N GLY A 116 2.59 -1.84 5.34
CA GLY A 116 1.65 -1.46 4.30
C GLY A 116 0.37 -0.84 4.86
N PRO A 117 -0.42 -1.57 5.67
CA PRO A 117 -1.61 -1.04 6.33
C PRO A 117 -1.40 0.25 7.14
N LEU A 118 -0.22 0.44 7.73
CA LEU A 118 0.08 1.63 8.53
C LEU A 118 0.58 2.83 7.70
N ALA A 119 1.10 2.61 6.49
CA ALA A 119 1.66 3.69 5.66
C ALA A 119 0.62 4.76 5.26
N PRO A 120 -0.62 4.42 4.86
CA PRO A 120 -1.64 5.43 4.56
C PRO A 120 -2.00 6.31 5.76
N LEU A 121 -2.02 5.74 6.96
CA LEU A 121 -2.24 6.51 8.19
C LEU A 121 -1.07 7.47 8.45
N ALA A 122 0.17 6.99 8.33
CA ALA A 122 1.36 7.84 8.48
C ALA A 122 1.39 8.98 7.45
N ALA A 123 1.05 8.69 6.19
CA ALA A 123 0.94 9.71 5.13
C ALA A 123 -0.16 10.74 5.44
N SER A 124 -1.30 10.31 5.97
CA SER A 124 -2.41 11.19 6.35
C SER A 124 -2.03 12.10 7.53
N VAL A 125 -1.32 11.56 8.53
CA VAL A 125 -0.75 12.36 9.63
C VAL A 125 0.18 13.44 9.08
N ALA A 126 1.07 13.08 8.17
CA ALA A 126 2.01 14.01 7.54
C ALA A 126 1.30 15.09 6.70
N ALA A 127 0.12 14.78 6.14
CA ALA A 127 -0.70 15.71 5.37
C ALA A 127 -1.55 16.67 6.23
N THR A 128 -1.59 16.50 7.56
CA THR A 128 -2.39 17.35 8.48
C THR A 128 -2.20 18.85 8.30
N PRO A 129 -0.98 19.39 8.03
CA PRO A 129 -0.81 20.82 7.79
C PRO A 129 -1.65 21.39 6.63
N LEU A 130 -2.16 20.52 5.72
CA LEU A 130 -3.01 20.92 4.59
C LEU A 130 -4.48 21.13 4.98
N VAL A 131 -4.87 20.89 6.24
CA VAL A 131 -6.27 20.99 6.70
C VAL A 131 -6.88 22.39 6.49
N THR A 132 -6.05 23.44 6.49
CA THR A 132 -6.49 24.82 6.24
C THR A 132 -6.85 25.09 4.78
N VAL A 133 -6.36 24.25 3.85
CA VAL A 133 -6.56 24.39 2.41
C VAL A 133 -7.58 23.37 1.89
N ALA A 134 -7.52 22.13 2.39
CA ALA A 134 -8.32 21.01 1.92
C ALA A 134 -8.84 20.16 3.11
N PRO A 135 -9.73 20.72 3.96
CA PRO A 135 -10.13 20.05 5.20
C PRO A 135 -10.85 18.71 4.95
N ALA A 136 -11.73 18.66 3.95
CA ALA A 136 -12.51 17.47 3.63
C ALA A 136 -11.59 16.31 3.19
N GLU A 137 -10.63 16.61 2.32
CA GLU A 137 -9.64 15.66 1.80
C GLU A 137 -8.70 15.16 2.90
N VAL A 138 -8.25 16.03 3.80
CA VAL A 138 -7.42 15.62 4.94
C VAL A 138 -8.20 14.69 5.87
N ILE A 139 -9.45 15.03 6.21
CA ILE A 139 -10.32 14.16 7.03
C ILE A 139 -10.55 12.82 6.33
N ALA A 140 -10.85 12.83 5.03
CA ALA A 140 -11.02 11.61 4.25
C ALA A 140 -9.74 10.76 4.23
N GLY A 141 -8.58 11.39 4.12
CA GLY A 141 -7.27 10.75 4.25
C GLY A 141 -7.12 10.04 5.59
N TRP A 142 -7.41 10.73 6.71
CA TRP A 142 -7.42 10.11 8.04
C TRP A 142 -8.34 8.91 8.14
N VAL A 143 -9.58 9.01 7.64
CA VAL A 143 -10.54 7.91 7.63
C VAL A 143 -10.01 6.72 6.83
N LEU A 144 -9.47 6.95 5.63
CA LEU A 144 -8.85 5.92 4.80
C LEU A 144 -7.62 5.31 5.49
N GLY A 145 -6.78 6.13 6.13
CA GLY A 145 -5.61 5.69 6.87
C GLY A 145 -5.96 4.77 8.04
N VAL A 146 -6.95 5.16 8.84
CA VAL A 146 -7.46 4.34 9.95
C VAL A 146 -8.09 3.05 9.42
N ALA A 147 -8.87 3.11 8.34
CA ALA A 147 -9.47 1.93 7.72
C ALA A 147 -8.41 0.91 7.29
N HIS A 148 -7.33 1.35 6.65
CA HIS A 148 -6.19 0.50 6.31
C HIS A 148 -5.52 -0.07 7.56
N ALA A 149 -5.25 0.74 8.59
CA ALA A 149 -4.61 0.26 9.82
C ALA A 149 -5.46 -0.82 10.53
N VAL A 150 -6.77 -0.59 10.65
CA VAL A 150 -7.73 -1.55 11.25
C VAL A 150 -7.85 -2.82 10.43
N SER A 151 -7.58 -2.77 9.12
CA SER A 151 -7.62 -3.95 8.24
C SER A 151 -6.69 -5.09 8.69
N LEU A 152 -5.63 -4.81 9.47
CA LEU A 152 -4.77 -5.82 10.10
C LEU A 152 -5.50 -6.69 11.14
N ALA A 153 -6.56 -6.16 11.76
CA ALA A 153 -7.40 -6.88 12.72
C ALA A 153 -8.54 -7.66 12.03
N LEU A 154 -8.86 -7.33 10.78
CA LEU A 154 -9.91 -7.94 9.97
C LEU A 154 -9.39 -9.13 9.15
N PRO A 155 -10.24 -10.07 8.65
CA PRO A 155 -9.80 -11.26 7.91
C PRO A 155 -9.27 -10.97 6.50
N THR A 156 -8.29 -10.07 6.39
CA THR A 156 -7.63 -9.60 5.16
C THR A 156 -6.43 -10.47 4.78
N ALA A 157 -5.89 -10.24 3.59
CA ALA A 157 -4.67 -10.89 3.12
C ALA A 157 -3.47 -10.61 4.04
N ASP A 158 -3.33 -9.37 4.53
CA ASP A 158 -2.24 -8.97 5.43
C ASP A 158 -2.34 -9.66 6.77
N ARG A 159 -3.55 -9.77 7.35
CA ARG A 159 -3.72 -10.53 8.59
C ARG A 159 -3.36 -12.00 8.42
N ARG A 160 -3.71 -12.61 7.28
CA ARG A 160 -3.30 -13.99 6.96
C ARG A 160 -1.78 -14.10 6.83
N ALA A 161 -1.14 -13.18 6.11
CA ALA A 161 0.32 -13.12 5.99
C ALA A 161 1.01 -12.93 7.36
N TRP A 162 0.49 -12.04 8.20
CA TRP A 162 0.99 -11.78 9.55
C TRP A 162 0.93 -13.03 10.45
N ARG A 163 -0.14 -13.81 10.32
CA ARG A 163 -0.31 -15.09 11.04
C ARG A 163 0.58 -16.18 10.47
N ALA A 164 0.75 -16.21 9.15
CA ALA A 164 1.58 -17.19 8.44
C ALA A 164 3.09 -16.94 8.59
N ALA A 165 3.51 -15.75 9.05
CA ALA A 165 4.89 -15.42 9.36
C ALA A 165 5.50 -16.48 10.32
N GLY A 166 6.25 -17.41 9.73
CA GLY A 166 6.81 -18.57 10.42
C GLY A 166 8.19 -18.29 11.01
N PRO A 167 8.64 -19.13 11.95
CA PRO A 167 10.01 -19.06 12.46
C PRO A 167 11.00 -19.34 11.33
N SER A 168 12.07 -18.55 11.29
CA SER A 168 13.16 -18.73 10.35
C SER A 168 13.81 -20.11 10.52
N PRO A 169 14.44 -20.68 9.48
CA PRO A 169 15.25 -21.88 9.61
C PRO A 169 16.35 -21.77 10.69
N ALA A 170 16.88 -20.56 10.91
CA ALA A 170 17.84 -20.27 11.97
C ALA A 170 17.21 -20.32 13.38
N GLU A 171 15.98 -19.83 13.55
CA GLU A 171 15.21 -19.97 14.80
C GLU A 171 14.86 -21.43 15.12
N ARG A 172 14.75 -22.31 14.11
CA ARG A 172 14.55 -23.76 14.34
C ARG A 172 15.83 -24.52 14.69
N ARG A 173 17.00 -23.92 14.44
CA ARG A 173 18.32 -24.50 14.76
C ARG A 173 18.89 -24.00 16.08
N ALA A 174 18.22 -23.06 16.76
CA ALA A 174 18.60 -22.71 18.13
C ALA A 174 18.37 -23.94 19.01
N PRO A 175 19.42 -24.53 19.61
CA PRO A 175 19.22 -25.61 20.57
C PRO A 175 18.37 -25.05 21.71
N THR A 176 17.26 -25.73 22.01
CA THR A 176 16.61 -25.55 23.30
C THR A 176 17.63 -25.96 24.35
N LEU A 177 18.34 -24.99 24.93
CA LEU A 177 19.14 -25.20 26.13
C LEU A 177 18.15 -25.58 27.24
N GLY A 178 17.92 -26.88 27.42
CA GLY A 178 17.03 -27.45 28.43
C GLY A 178 15.89 -28.26 27.85
N ALA A 179 16.16 -29.50 27.49
CA ALA A 179 15.24 -30.62 27.59
C ALA A 179 16.03 -31.85 28.02
#